data_AF-A0A1H5RPQ0-F1
#
_entry.id   AF-A0A1H5RPQ0-F1
#
_cell.length_a   1.000
_cell.length_b   1.000
_cell.length_c   1.000
_cell.angle_alpha   90.00
_cell.angle_beta   90.00
_cell.angle_gamma   90.00
#
_symmetry.space_group_name_H-M   'P 1'
#
loop_
_entity.id
_entity.type
_entity.pdbx_description
1 polymer ?
#
loop_
_entity_poly.entity_id
_entity_poly.type
_entity_poly.pdbx_seq_one_letter_code
_entity_poly.pdbx_strand_id
1 'polypeptide(L)'
;MASNSVRHKFINPPWYVIINMQKHFLNQMIRIQTSVNLKKLDKLGADYNNFDPSIERSVRCTWALHMYMQHVFRAKLSDSLVQEINRVNETLGVTVQSIDLNDYKHDFTTSETLNRLIEENEYPKFLWIYGMDALRNSHFSGWLRSKLAVRATKNLRVVFVADSQEDYREVFCDQRARFYQSTIPLHIHTSD
;
A
#
# COMPACT_ATOMS: atom_id res chain seq x y z
N MET A 1 -35.22 14.45 -48.26
CA MET A 1 -34.53 13.21 -47.85
C MET A 1 -33.03 13.48 -47.80
N ALA A 2 -32.46 13.59 -46.59
CA ALA A 2 -31.05 13.32 -46.31
C ALA A 2 -30.91 13.19 -44.79
N SER A 3 -30.69 11.95 -44.35
CA SER A 3 -30.45 11.54 -42.96
C SER A 3 -29.00 11.87 -42.58
N ASN A 4 -28.79 12.66 -41.54
CA ASN A 4 -27.46 12.85 -40.93
C ASN A 4 -27.38 12.08 -39.62
N SER A 5 -26.78 10.91 -39.69
CA SER A 5 -26.38 10.06 -38.58
C SER A 5 -25.19 10.69 -37.85
N VAL A 6 -25.38 11.05 -36.58
CA VAL A 6 -24.30 11.50 -35.69
C VAL A 6 -23.54 10.26 -35.21
N ARG A 7 -22.28 10.12 -35.65
CA ARG A 7 -21.36 9.09 -35.16
C ARG A 7 -20.95 9.42 -33.72
N HIS A 8 -21.43 8.64 -32.76
CA HIS A 8 -20.85 8.58 -31.42
C HIS A 8 -19.40 8.03 -31.52
N LYS A 9 -18.41 8.87 -31.22
CA LYS A 9 -17.04 8.41 -30.92
C LYS A 9 -17.08 7.71 -29.56
N PHE A 10 -16.97 6.39 -29.56
CA PHE A 10 -16.71 5.62 -28.35
C PHE A 10 -15.31 5.95 -27.83
N ILE A 11 -15.25 6.71 -26.74
CA ILE A 11 -14.07 6.86 -25.92
C ILE A 11 -14.04 5.62 -25.02
N ASN A 12 -13.00 4.77 -25.17
CA ASN A 12 -12.83 3.62 -24.29
C ASN A 12 -12.69 4.10 -22.84
N PRO A 13 -13.45 3.55 -21.88
CA PRO A 13 -13.38 3.98 -20.50
C PRO A 13 -12.01 3.62 -19.87
N PRO A 14 -11.54 4.39 -18.87
CA PRO A 14 -10.20 4.24 -18.26
C PRO A 14 -9.88 2.83 -17.75
N TRP A 15 -10.91 2.07 -17.38
CA TRP A 15 -10.82 0.69 -16.90
C TRP A 15 -10.22 -0.29 -17.93
N TYR A 16 -10.36 -0.01 -19.24
CA TYR A 16 -9.83 -0.87 -20.31
C TYR A 16 -8.31 -0.80 -20.43
N VAL A 17 -7.70 0.32 -20.02
CA VAL A 17 -6.23 0.48 -19.94
C VAL A 17 -5.67 -0.27 -18.72
N ILE A 18 -6.40 -0.25 -17.60
CA ILE A 18 -6.04 -0.93 -16.36
C ILE A 18 -6.00 -2.46 -16.54
N ILE A 19 -7.01 -3.02 -17.22
CA ILE A 19 -7.10 -4.47 -17.48
C ILE A 19 -5.98 -4.95 -18.43
N ASN A 20 -5.61 -4.15 -19.43
CA ASN A 20 -4.54 -4.51 -20.38
C ASN A 20 -3.14 -4.37 -19.78
N MET A 21 -2.92 -3.43 -18.86
CA MET A 21 -1.68 -3.38 -18.08
C MET A 21 -1.56 -4.60 -17.16
N GLN A 22 -2.65 -5.04 -16.50
CA GLN A 22 -2.63 -6.24 -15.66
C GLN A 22 -2.26 -7.52 -16.44
N LYS A 23 -2.75 -7.70 -17.68
CA LYS A 23 -2.39 -8.85 -18.53
C LYS A 23 -0.93 -8.82 -19.00
N HIS A 24 -0.40 -7.64 -19.31
CA HIS A 24 1.00 -7.50 -19.73
C HIS A 24 1.99 -7.72 -18.57
N PHE A 25 1.61 -7.30 -17.36
CA PHE A 25 2.37 -7.58 -16.13
C PHE A 25 2.39 -9.07 -15.78
N LEU A 26 1.26 -9.79 -15.93
CA LEU A 26 1.19 -11.23 -15.65
C LEU A 26 2.15 -12.05 -16.53
N ASN A 27 2.33 -11.68 -17.80
CA ASN A 27 3.22 -12.37 -18.74
C ASN A 27 4.72 -12.07 -18.50
N GLN A 28 5.08 -10.94 -17.88
CA GLN A 28 6.46 -10.65 -17.52
C GLN A 28 6.90 -11.28 -16.19
N MET A 29 5.96 -11.67 -15.32
CA MET A 29 6.27 -12.31 -14.04
C MET A 29 6.75 -13.76 -14.14
N ILE A 30 6.62 -14.42 -15.30
CA ILE A 30 7.02 -15.83 -15.48
C ILE A 30 8.56 -15.99 -15.59
N ARG A 31 9.34 -14.92 -15.78
CA ARG A 31 10.74 -15.05 -16.27
C ARG A 31 11.91 -14.68 -15.38
N ILE A 32 11.73 -14.26 -14.12
CA ILE A 32 12.90 -13.89 -13.29
C ILE A 32 12.80 -14.49 -11.88
N GLN A 33 13.26 -15.74 -11.77
CA GLN A 33 13.69 -16.34 -10.51
C GLN A 33 15.13 -15.92 -10.22
N THR A 34 15.39 -15.24 -9.10
CA THR A 34 16.70 -15.33 -8.42
C THR A 34 16.64 -14.86 -6.96
N SER A 35 17.09 -15.78 -6.10
CA SER A 35 17.46 -15.74 -4.68
C SER A 35 17.25 -14.48 -3.86
N VAL A 36 16.18 -14.49 -3.07
CA VAL A 36 16.10 -13.88 -1.73
C VAL A 36 15.57 -14.98 -0.81
N ASN A 37 15.65 -14.85 0.52
CA ASN A 37 14.97 -15.75 1.48
C ASN A 37 13.42 -15.59 1.44
N LEU A 38 12.89 -15.42 0.24
CA LEU A 38 11.50 -15.52 -0.15
C LEU A 38 10.94 -16.93 0.07
N LYS A 39 11.71 -17.94 0.47
CA LYS A 39 11.24 -19.33 0.60
C LYS A 39 9.97 -19.50 1.46
N LYS A 40 9.65 -18.58 2.38
CA LYS A 40 8.34 -18.56 3.10
C LYS A 40 7.24 -17.83 2.33
N LEU A 41 7.56 -16.75 1.61
CA LEU A 41 6.62 -15.94 0.83
C LEU A 41 6.33 -16.56 -0.56
N ASP A 42 7.34 -17.12 -1.24
CA ASP A 42 7.24 -17.94 -2.45
C ASP A 42 6.48 -19.25 -2.22
N LYS A 43 6.47 -19.74 -0.97
CA LYS A 43 5.64 -20.89 -0.55
C LYS A 43 4.18 -20.52 -0.28
N LEU A 44 3.78 -19.25 -0.43
CA LEU A 44 2.37 -18.85 -0.44
C LEU A 44 1.68 -19.27 -1.76
N GLY A 45 1.99 -20.47 -2.25
CA GLY A 45 1.45 -21.05 -3.46
C GLY A 45 -0.07 -21.15 -3.38
N ALA A 46 -0.72 -20.30 -4.16
CA ALA A 46 -2.02 -20.40 -4.81
C ALA A 46 -3.05 -21.44 -4.30
N ASP A 47 -3.38 -21.41 -3.00
CA ASP A 47 -4.62 -22.01 -2.50
C ASP A 47 -5.31 -21.08 -1.48
N TYR A 48 -5.59 -19.85 -1.91
CA TYR A 48 -6.24 -18.81 -1.11
C TYR A 48 -7.76 -18.98 -0.99
N ASN A 49 -8.32 -19.99 -1.67
CA ASN A 49 -9.74 -20.32 -1.59
C ASN A 49 -10.09 -21.16 -0.36
N ASN A 50 -9.08 -21.80 0.26
CA ASN A 50 -9.24 -22.63 1.45
C ASN A 50 -9.06 -21.87 2.78
N PHE A 51 -8.90 -20.55 2.73
CA PHE A 51 -8.89 -19.71 3.93
C PHE A 51 -10.25 -19.02 4.09
N ASP A 52 -10.90 -19.23 5.22
CA ASP A 52 -12.03 -18.41 5.64
C ASP A 52 -11.62 -16.91 5.70
N PRO A 53 -12.55 -15.98 5.45
CA PRO A 53 -12.29 -14.55 5.65
C PRO A 53 -11.74 -14.32 7.06
N SER A 54 -10.47 -13.89 7.13
CA SER A 54 -9.72 -13.73 8.38
C SER A 54 -8.62 -12.68 8.22
N ILE A 55 -8.16 -12.14 9.33
CA ILE A 55 -7.03 -11.20 9.38
C ILE A 55 -5.77 -11.83 8.79
N GLU A 56 -5.53 -13.10 9.06
CA GLU A 56 -4.40 -13.83 8.49
C GLU A 56 -4.46 -13.88 6.96
N ARG A 57 -5.63 -14.20 6.40
CA ARG A 57 -5.84 -14.19 4.94
C ARG A 57 -5.59 -12.79 4.36
N SER A 58 -6.12 -11.74 4.99
CA SER A 58 -5.92 -10.35 4.55
C SER A 58 -4.45 -9.94 4.51
N VAL A 59 -3.68 -10.26 5.56
CA VAL A 59 -2.24 -9.95 5.62
C VAL A 59 -1.48 -10.73 4.55
N ARG A 60 -1.72 -12.03 4.42
CA ARG A 60 -1.07 -12.86 3.39
C ARG A 60 -1.39 -12.36 1.97
N CYS A 61 -2.63 -11.99 1.70
CA CYS A 61 -3.04 -11.39 0.42
C CYS A 61 -2.33 -10.06 0.15
N THR A 62 -2.17 -9.20 1.16
CA THR A 62 -1.44 -7.92 1.04
C THR A 62 0.00 -8.14 0.56
N TRP A 63 0.65 -9.18 1.09
CA TRP A 63 2.00 -9.57 0.66
C TRP A 63 2.01 -10.16 -0.75
N ALA A 64 1.16 -11.16 -1.02
CA ALA A 64 1.11 -11.90 -2.27
C ALA A 64 0.67 -11.05 -3.48
N LEU A 65 -0.23 -10.08 -3.27
CA LEU A 65 -0.73 -9.18 -4.32
C LEU A 65 0.10 -7.90 -4.45
N HIS A 66 1.23 -7.79 -3.75
CA HIS A 66 2.10 -6.61 -3.77
C HIS A 66 1.37 -5.30 -3.46
N MET A 67 0.42 -5.33 -2.52
CA MET A 67 -0.36 -4.17 -2.10
C MET A 67 0.50 -3.24 -1.24
N TYR A 68 1.23 -2.34 -1.88
CA TYR A 68 2.33 -1.60 -1.28
C TYR A 68 1.91 -0.54 -0.24
N MET A 69 0.98 0.35 -0.62
CA MET A 69 0.52 1.47 0.19
C MET A 69 -0.97 1.31 0.49
N GLN A 70 -1.29 1.22 1.78
CA GLN A 70 -2.65 1.11 2.26
C GLN A 70 -3.00 2.25 3.20
N HIS A 71 -4.28 2.45 3.46
CA HIS A 71 -4.76 3.36 4.49
C HIS A 71 -5.86 2.71 5.35
N VAL A 72 -5.98 3.17 6.58
CA VAL A 72 -7.05 2.77 7.50
C VAL A 72 -7.36 3.91 8.46
N PHE A 73 -8.61 3.99 8.91
CA PHE A 73 -9.01 4.97 9.92
C PHE A 73 -8.66 4.45 11.32
N ARG A 74 -8.08 5.29 12.17
CA ARG A 74 -7.75 4.92 13.56
C ARG A 74 -8.96 4.39 14.32
N ALA A 75 -10.14 4.99 14.10
CA ALA A 75 -11.40 4.53 14.70
C ALA A 75 -11.81 3.09 14.33
N LYS A 76 -11.25 2.53 13.25
CA LYS A 76 -11.47 1.15 12.81
C LYS A 76 -10.35 0.18 13.23
N LEU A 77 -9.33 0.68 13.94
CA LEU A 77 -8.22 -0.11 14.46
C LEU A 77 -8.30 -0.22 15.98
N SER A 78 -8.87 -1.31 16.48
CA SER A 78 -8.68 -1.68 17.88
C SER A 78 -7.24 -2.11 18.13
N ASP A 79 -6.76 -1.96 19.38
CA ASP A 79 -5.41 -2.40 19.74
C ASP A 79 -5.25 -3.93 19.57
N SER A 80 -6.30 -4.71 19.83
CA SER A 80 -6.32 -6.15 19.58
C SER A 80 -6.09 -6.50 18.11
N LEU A 81 -6.71 -5.74 17.20
CA LEU A 81 -6.59 -5.94 15.77
C LEU A 81 -5.19 -5.57 15.26
N VAL A 82 -4.62 -4.48 15.78
CA VAL A 82 -3.22 -4.11 15.49
C VAL A 82 -2.27 -5.22 15.96
N GLN A 83 -2.45 -5.72 17.19
CA GLN A 83 -1.64 -6.82 17.73
C GLN A 83 -1.76 -8.08 16.87
N GLU A 84 -2.96 -8.42 16.40
CA GLU A 84 -3.16 -9.58 15.55
C GLU A 84 -2.49 -9.44 14.17
N ILE A 85 -2.64 -8.29 13.51
CA ILE A 85 -1.95 -7.99 12.25
C ILE A 85 -0.43 -8.06 12.44
N ASN A 86 0.08 -7.50 13.54
CA ASN A 86 1.51 -7.53 13.86
C ASN A 86 1.99 -8.98 14.03
N ARG A 87 1.29 -9.77 14.85
CA ARG A 87 1.57 -11.19 15.09
C ARG A 87 1.60 -11.98 13.78
N VAL A 88 0.61 -11.79 12.89
CA VAL A 88 0.60 -12.49 11.60
C VAL A 88 1.83 -12.11 10.76
N ASN A 89 2.14 -10.82 10.63
CA ASN A 89 3.34 -10.37 9.91
C ASN A 89 4.63 -10.99 10.49
N GLU A 90 4.79 -10.98 11.81
CA GLU A 90 5.96 -11.56 12.48
C GLU A 90 6.10 -13.06 12.22
N THR A 91 4.99 -13.83 12.20
CA THR A 91 5.04 -15.27 11.88
C THR A 91 5.53 -15.55 10.44
N LEU A 92 5.29 -14.60 9.52
CA LEU A 92 5.80 -14.61 8.15
C LEU A 92 7.28 -14.20 8.07
N GLY A 93 7.90 -13.79 9.19
CA GLY A 93 9.27 -13.29 9.22
C GLY A 93 9.40 -11.82 8.82
N VAL A 94 8.31 -11.06 8.89
CA VAL A 94 8.27 -9.63 8.58
C VAL A 94 8.52 -8.83 9.85
N THR A 95 9.42 -7.85 9.76
CA THR A 95 9.64 -6.89 10.85
C THR A 95 8.52 -5.86 10.86
N VAL A 96 7.85 -5.70 12.00
CA VAL A 96 6.78 -4.71 12.16
C VAL A 96 7.32 -3.48 12.88
N GLN A 97 7.03 -2.30 12.35
CA GLN A 97 7.48 -1.03 12.91
C GLN A 97 6.35 0.01 12.84
N SER A 98 6.46 1.04 13.66
CA SER A 98 5.57 2.20 13.64
C SER A 98 6.38 3.49 13.63
N ILE A 99 5.82 4.52 13.01
CA ILE A 99 6.39 5.87 12.99
C ILE A 99 5.28 6.90 13.07
N ASP A 100 5.51 7.96 13.85
CA ASP A 100 4.75 9.21 13.75
C ASP A 100 5.54 10.19 12.88
N LEU A 101 4.95 10.64 11.77
CA LEU A 101 5.62 11.59 10.87
C LEU A 101 5.76 12.98 11.49
N ASN A 102 4.95 13.32 12.49
CA ASN A 102 5.02 14.62 13.15
C ASN A 102 6.37 14.84 13.83
N ASP A 103 7.02 13.76 14.29
CA ASP A 103 8.34 13.78 14.93
C ASP A 103 9.45 14.28 14.00
N TYR A 104 9.21 14.26 12.67
CA TYR A 104 10.21 14.56 11.65
C TYR A 104 9.89 15.80 10.81
N LYS A 105 8.92 16.63 11.21
CA LYS A 105 8.46 17.79 10.43
C LYS A 105 9.57 18.76 10.02
N HIS A 106 10.65 18.82 10.79
CA HIS A 106 11.71 19.80 10.62
C HIS A 106 13.00 19.24 10.02
N ASP A 107 13.18 17.91 10.00
CA ASP A 107 14.44 17.25 9.63
C ASP A 107 14.23 16.01 8.75
N PHE A 108 13.03 15.83 8.16
CA PHE A 108 12.66 14.65 7.37
C PHE A 108 13.68 14.26 6.29
N THR A 109 14.38 15.22 5.68
CA THR A 109 15.40 14.93 4.66
C THR A 109 16.69 14.36 5.22
N THR A 110 17.06 14.75 6.44
CA THR A 110 18.34 14.42 7.10
C THR A 110 18.22 13.36 8.19
N SER A 111 17.00 13.04 8.63
CA SER A 111 16.76 12.03 9.66
C SER A 111 17.18 10.64 9.20
N GLU A 112 18.28 10.13 9.77
CA GLU A 112 18.77 8.77 9.51
C GLU A 112 17.73 7.72 9.92
N THR A 113 17.05 7.95 11.05
CA THR A 113 16.00 7.06 11.57
C THR A 113 14.86 6.92 10.57
N LEU A 114 14.30 8.03 10.11
CA LEU A 114 13.19 8.02 9.15
C LEU A 114 13.63 7.39 7.82
N ASN A 115 14.79 7.76 7.30
CA ASN A 115 15.32 7.18 6.06
C ASN A 115 15.46 5.65 6.19
N ARG A 116 16.05 5.14 7.27
CA ARG A 116 16.22 3.70 7.51
C ARG A 116 14.87 2.96 7.63
N LEU A 117 13.85 3.59 8.21
CA LEU A 117 12.52 2.99 8.36
C LEU A 117 11.82 2.82 7.01
N ILE A 118 11.94 3.79 6.11
CA ILE A 118 11.26 3.76 4.80
C ILE A 118 12.12 3.21 3.65
N GLU A 119 13.40 2.96 3.89
CA GLU A 119 14.33 2.39 2.90
C GLU A 119 14.04 0.90 2.66
N GLU A 120 14.10 0.48 1.39
CA GLU A 120 14.02 -0.93 1.01
C GLU A 120 15.32 -1.65 1.44
N ASN A 121 15.21 -2.79 2.13
CA ASN A 121 16.39 -3.60 2.47
C ASN A 121 16.18 -5.09 2.13
N GLU A 122 17.04 -6.01 2.55
CA GLU A 122 16.86 -7.44 2.23
C GLU A 122 15.68 -8.08 2.98
N TYR A 123 15.26 -7.49 4.10
CA TYR A 123 14.27 -8.05 5.01
C TYR A 123 12.90 -7.40 4.83
N PRO A 124 11.80 -8.16 4.87
CA PRO A 124 10.48 -7.59 4.73
C PRO A 124 10.08 -6.78 5.96
N LYS A 125 9.50 -5.59 5.72
CA LYS A 125 9.03 -4.64 6.72
C LYS A 125 7.56 -4.30 6.50
N PHE A 126 6.81 -4.25 7.59
CA PHE A 126 5.47 -3.72 7.66
C PHE A 126 5.50 -2.46 8.54
N LEU A 127 5.13 -1.32 7.99
CA LEU A 127 5.28 -0.02 8.63
C LEU A 127 3.91 0.63 8.83
N TRP A 128 3.53 0.84 10.08
CA TRP A 128 2.43 1.71 10.47
C TRP A 128 2.89 3.17 10.45
N ILE A 129 2.21 4.02 9.70
CA ILE A 129 2.52 5.46 9.61
C ILE A 129 1.37 6.25 10.23
N TYR A 130 1.67 6.98 11.30
CA TYR A 130 0.77 7.92 11.98
C TYR A 130 1.17 9.37 11.67
N GLY A 131 0.38 10.33 12.16
CA GLY A 131 0.72 11.75 12.07
C GLY A 131 0.52 12.36 10.69
N MET A 132 -0.68 12.21 10.12
CA MET A 132 -0.98 12.68 8.76
C MET A 132 -0.90 14.18 8.56
N ASP A 133 -0.96 14.96 9.63
CA ASP A 133 -0.73 16.39 9.62
C ASP A 133 0.62 16.79 9.00
N ALA A 134 1.69 15.99 9.22
CA ALA A 134 2.99 16.22 8.60
C ALA A 134 2.95 16.21 7.07
N LEU A 135 2.02 15.46 6.45
CA LEU A 135 1.89 15.37 5.00
C LEU A 135 1.19 16.56 4.35
N ARG A 136 0.57 17.45 5.15
CA ARG A 136 0.07 18.75 4.65
C ARG A 136 1.20 19.63 4.14
N ASN A 137 2.41 19.45 4.67
CA ASN A 137 3.61 20.07 4.10
C ASN A 137 3.94 19.42 2.76
N SER A 138 3.82 20.19 1.67
CA SER A 138 4.03 19.69 0.30
C SER A 138 5.48 19.27 0.01
N HIS A 139 6.47 19.80 0.74
CA HIS A 139 7.86 19.37 0.66
C HIS A 139 8.06 18.02 1.35
N PHE A 140 7.53 17.85 2.56
CA PHE A 140 7.57 16.57 3.26
C PHE A 140 6.85 15.51 2.42
N SER A 141 5.59 15.71 2.08
CA SER A 141 4.82 14.71 1.34
C SER A 141 5.40 14.41 -0.04
N GLY A 142 6.01 15.40 -0.70
CA GLY A 142 6.73 15.20 -1.96
C GLY A 142 7.97 14.33 -1.79
N TRP A 143 8.75 14.59 -0.74
CA TRP A 143 9.92 13.79 -0.38
C TRP A 143 9.54 12.36 0.03
N LEU A 144 8.56 12.18 0.91
CA LEU A 144 8.15 10.85 1.36
C LEU A 144 7.60 10.05 0.19
N ARG A 145 6.76 10.66 -0.66
CA ARG A 145 6.29 10.00 -1.88
C ARG A 145 7.43 9.61 -2.79
N SER A 146 8.46 10.44 -2.97
CA SER A 146 9.58 10.09 -3.85
C SER A 146 10.38 8.90 -3.32
N LYS A 147 10.44 8.72 -1.98
CA LYS A 147 11.04 7.56 -1.32
C LYS A 147 10.17 6.31 -1.45
N LEU A 148 8.87 6.44 -1.24
CA LEU A 148 7.92 5.31 -1.26
C LEU A 148 7.56 4.87 -2.68
N ALA A 149 7.58 5.75 -3.68
CA ALA A 149 7.16 5.46 -5.05
C ALA A 149 8.28 4.87 -5.95
N VAL A 150 9.44 4.53 -5.40
CA VAL A 150 10.52 3.86 -6.15
C VAL A 150 10.07 2.44 -6.55
N ARG A 151 10.46 2.00 -7.75
CA ARG A 151 9.94 0.83 -8.49
C ARG A 151 9.60 -0.38 -7.60
N ALA A 152 8.34 -0.84 -7.70
CA ALA A 152 7.83 -2.14 -7.26
C ALA A 152 8.47 -2.66 -5.96
N THR A 153 8.39 -1.87 -4.90
CA THR A 153 8.95 -2.19 -3.58
C THR A 153 8.44 -3.55 -3.13
N LYS A 154 9.32 -4.55 -3.09
CA LYS A 154 8.87 -5.95 -2.90
C LYS A 154 8.65 -6.26 -1.44
N ASN A 155 9.49 -5.70 -0.57
CA ASN A 155 9.62 -6.09 0.83
C ASN A 155 9.26 -4.97 1.82
N LEU A 156 8.72 -3.83 1.39
CA LEU A 156 8.12 -2.85 2.31
C LEU A 156 6.62 -2.78 2.07
N ARG A 157 5.83 -2.79 3.15
CA ARG A 157 4.39 -2.49 3.14
C ARG A 157 4.14 -1.35 4.10
N VAL A 158 3.37 -0.36 3.66
CA VAL A 158 3.10 0.84 4.41
C VAL A 158 1.61 0.98 4.61
N VAL A 159 1.19 1.20 5.85
CA VAL A 159 -0.20 1.50 6.18
C VAL A 159 -0.29 2.87 6.85
N PHE A 160 -0.91 3.80 6.15
CA PHE A 160 -1.24 5.13 6.67
C PHE A 160 -2.46 5.04 7.59
N VAL A 161 -2.29 5.45 8.85
CA VAL A 161 -3.37 5.52 9.83
C VAL A 161 -3.88 6.96 9.86
N ALA A 162 -5.09 7.15 9.35
CA ALA A 162 -5.77 8.45 9.37
C ALA A 162 -6.60 8.59 10.64
N ASP A 163 -6.33 9.63 11.43
CA ASP A 163 -7.08 9.92 12.66
C ASP A 163 -8.48 10.44 12.36
N SER A 164 -8.65 11.17 11.25
CA SER A 164 -9.92 11.74 10.83
C SER A 164 -10.23 11.54 9.34
N GLN A 165 -11.51 11.71 8.99
CA GLN A 165 -11.96 11.75 7.60
C GLN A 165 -11.36 12.95 6.83
N GLU A 166 -11.08 14.05 7.53
CA GLU A 166 -10.50 15.26 6.96
C GLU A 166 -9.05 15.02 6.54
N ASP A 167 -8.22 14.46 7.42
CA ASP A 167 -6.84 14.09 7.12
C ASP A 167 -6.76 13.15 5.91
N TYR A 168 -7.63 12.16 5.87
CA TYR A 168 -7.71 11.25 4.72
C TYR A 168 -8.03 11.99 3.42
N ARG A 169 -9.03 12.89 3.44
CA ARG A 169 -9.47 13.62 2.24
C ARG A 169 -8.36 14.52 1.72
N GLU A 170 -7.70 15.28 2.59
CA GLU A 170 -6.69 16.26 2.18
C GLU A 170 -5.40 15.59 1.69
N VAL A 171 -5.03 14.43 2.23
CA VAL A 171 -3.81 13.75 1.82
C VAL A 171 -4.02 12.85 0.60
N PHE A 172 -5.14 12.12 0.52
CA PHE A 172 -5.35 11.07 -0.47
C PHE A 172 -6.46 11.34 -1.50
N CYS A 173 -7.37 12.28 -1.24
CA CYS A 173 -8.50 12.59 -2.13
C CYS A 173 -8.41 13.97 -2.83
N ASP A 174 -7.52 14.86 -2.39
CA ASP A 174 -7.25 16.12 -3.11
C ASP A 174 -6.27 15.88 -4.28
N GLN A 175 -6.70 16.21 -5.50
CA GLN A 175 -5.89 16.12 -6.72
C GLN A 175 -4.59 16.95 -6.67
N ARG A 176 -4.50 17.95 -5.78
CA ARG A 176 -3.29 18.77 -5.57
C ARG A 176 -2.31 18.13 -4.59
N ALA A 177 -2.79 17.18 -3.78
CA ALA A 177 -1.97 16.53 -2.78
C ALA A 177 -0.97 15.57 -3.41
N ARG A 178 0.20 15.45 -2.78
CA ARG A 178 1.26 14.56 -3.27
C ARG A 178 0.83 13.10 -3.24
N PHE A 179 -0.02 12.68 -2.30
CA PHE A 179 -0.48 11.30 -2.18
C PHE A 179 -1.86 11.04 -2.82
N TYR A 180 -2.36 11.91 -3.69
CA TYR A 180 -3.63 11.67 -4.41
C TYR A 180 -3.68 10.28 -5.06
N GLN A 181 -4.73 9.50 -4.72
CA GLN A 181 -4.98 8.14 -5.21
C GLN A 181 -3.81 7.17 -5.12
N SER A 182 -2.90 7.38 -4.16
CA SER A 182 -1.70 6.55 -3.99
C SER A 182 -1.88 5.34 -3.06
N THR A 183 -3.02 5.25 -2.37
CA THR A 183 -3.30 4.23 -1.36
C THR A 183 -4.57 3.45 -1.70
N ILE A 184 -4.65 2.21 -1.21
CA ILE A 184 -5.88 1.41 -1.20
C ILE A 184 -6.35 1.20 0.25
N PRO A 185 -7.64 0.95 0.51
CA PRO A 185 -8.09 0.64 1.85
C PRO A 185 -7.44 -0.65 2.38
N LEU A 186 -7.06 -0.67 3.66
CA LEU A 186 -6.71 -1.91 4.34
C LEU A 186 -7.97 -2.74 4.54
N HIS A 187 -8.08 -3.85 3.82
CA HIS A 187 -9.22 -4.76 3.92
C HIS A 187 -9.04 -5.70 5.10
N ILE A 188 -9.77 -5.45 6.18
CA ILE A 188 -9.79 -6.30 7.38
C ILE A 188 -11.15 -7.00 7.39
N HIS A 189 -11.15 -8.32 7.19
CA HIS A 189 -12.33 -9.14 7.41
C HIS A 189 -12.26 -9.65 8.84
N THR A 190 -13.05 -9.05 9.72
CA THR A 190 -13.37 -9.66 11.02
C THR A 190 -14.47 -10.67 10.78
N SER A 191 -14.23 -11.91 11.18
CA SER A 191 -15.32 -12.88 11.34
C SER A 191 -16.07 -12.43 12.59
N ASP A 192 -17.23 -11.79 12.41
CA ASP A 192 -18.15 -11.52 13.52
C ASP A 192 -18.77 -12.85 14.02
#